data_AF-A0A9W9HGU3-F1
#
_entry.id   AF-A0A9W9HGU3-F1
#
_cell.length_a   1.000
_cell.length_b   1.000
_cell.length_c   1.000
_cell.angle_alpha   90.00
_cell.angle_beta   90.00
_cell.angle_gamma   90.00
#
_symmetry.space_group_name_H-M   'P 1'
#
loop_
_entity.id
_entity.type
_entity.pdbx_description
1 polymer ?
#
loop_
_entity_poly.entity_id
_entity_poly.type
_entity_poly.pdbx_seq_one_letter_code
_entity_poly.pdbx_strand_id
1 'polypeptide(L)'
;MDFVSLRPGEIWTTAIGLDDYVWEFPDDLQPGDVFRFVFKGATVEWWDWGSKDQAHTQTVVTVESIAFGSVVNPADNGGRPLIVIPPSNQIEFDFAG
;
A
#
# COMPACT_ATOMS: atom_id res chain seq x y z
N MET A 1 -5.07 -1.37 12.45
CA MET A 1 -4.00 -1.62 11.46
C MET A 1 -2.93 -2.45 12.13
N ASP A 2 -2.58 -3.57 11.54
CA ASP A 2 -1.55 -4.43 12.08
C ASP A 2 -0.21 -4.09 11.42
N PHE A 3 0.79 -3.79 12.25
CA PHE A 3 2.17 -3.71 11.79
C PHE A 3 2.60 -5.09 11.30
N VAL A 4 2.89 -5.20 10.01
CA VAL A 4 3.41 -6.42 9.41
C VAL A 4 4.92 -6.44 9.58
N SER A 5 5.45 -7.52 10.17
CA SER A 5 6.89 -7.81 10.21
C SER A 5 7.16 -9.11 9.46
N LEU A 6 8.15 -9.12 8.58
CA LEU A 6 8.53 -10.29 7.79
C LEU A 6 9.85 -10.88 8.30
N ARG A 7 9.93 -12.21 8.33
CA ARG A 7 11.17 -12.97 8.56
C ARG A 7 11.92 -13.19 7.24
N PRO A 8 13.22 -13.53 7.28
CA PRO A 8 13.95 -13.87 6.06
C PRO A 8 13.25 -14.99 5.26
N GLY A 9 12.91 -14.70 4.00
CA GLY A 9 12.19 -15.61 3.11
C GLY A 9 10.66 -15.50 3.14
N GLU A 10 10.08 -14.69 4.04
CA GLU A 10 8.65 -14.41 4.04
C GLU A 10 8.28 -13.34 3.00
N ILE A 11 7.06 -13.44 2.51
CA ILE A 11 6.46 -12.51 1.57
C ILE A 11 5.13 -12.07 2.16
N TRP A 12 4.81 -10.80 1.99
CA TRP A 12 3.47 -10.30 2.23
C TRP A 12 2.91 -9.71 0.94
N THR A 13 1.70 -10.12 0.62
CA THR A 13 0.97 -9.67 -0.57
C THR A 13 -0.41 -9.23 -0.12
N THR A 14 -0.85 -8.08 -0.62
CA THR A 14 -2.23 -7.64 -0.55
C THR A 14 -2.81 -7.56 -1.96
N ALA A 15 -4.09 -7.89 -2.10
CA ALA A 15 -4.83 -7.77 -3.35
C ALA A 15 -6.14 -7.06 -3.02
N ILE A 16 -6.45 -6.02 -3.77
CA ILE A 16 -7.67 -5.23 -3.62
C ILE A 16 -8.47 -5.38 -4.90
N GLY A 17 -9.75 -5.74 -4.78
CA GLY A 17 -10.66 -5.77 -5.91
C GLY A 17 -10.91 -4.37 -6.45
N LEU A 18 -11.16 -4.25 -7.76
CA LEU A 18 -11.47 -2.94 -8.32
C LEU A 18 -12.81 -2.42 -7.80
N ASP A 19 -13.80 -3.29 -7.58
CA ASP A 19 -15.09 -2.95 -6.98
C ASP A 19 -15.07 -3.24 -5.46
N ASP A 20 -14.40 -2.36 -4.71
CA ASP A 20 -14.20 -2.50 -3.27
C ASP A 20 -14.02 -1.11 -2.63
N TYR A 21 -13.61 -1.03 -1.37
CA TYR A 21 -13.38 0.21 -0.63
C TYR A 21 -12.53 1.27 -1.35
N VAL A 22 -11.71 0.87 -2.32
CA VAL A 22 -10.79 1.76 -3.04
C VAL A 22 -11.44 2.42 -4.26
N TRP A 23 -12.40 1.77 -4.91
CA TRP A 23 -13.07 2.26 -6.10
C TRP A 23 -14.37 1.47 -6.35
N GLU A 24 -15.36 2.09 -6.97
CA GLU A 24 -16.65 1.48 -7.30
C GLU A 24 -16.97 1.77 -8.77
N PHE A 25 -17.54 0.79 -9.46
CA PHE A 25 -18.02 1.02 -10.83
C PHE A 25 -19.21 2.00 -10.84
N PRO A 26 -19.40 2.78 -11.91
CA PRO A 26 -20.60 3.61 -12.05
C PRO A 26 -21.88 2.76 -12.02
N ASP A 27 -22.95 3.27 -11.38
CA ASP A 27 -24.24 2.58 -11.30
C ASP A 27 -24.86 2.28 -12.68
N ASP A 28 -24.51 3.04 -13.71
CA ASP A 28 -25.05 2.96 -15.06
C ASP A 28 -24.19 2.12 -16.03
N LEU A 29 -23.26 1.33 -15.50
CA LEU A 29 -22.36 0.43 -16.23
C LEU A 29 -23.08 -0.41 -17.30
N GLN A 30 -22.61 -0.34 -18.54
CA GLN A 30 -23.14 -1.08 -19.68
C GLN A 30 -22.13 -2.10 -20.22
N PRO A 31 -22.58 -3.26 -20.73
CA PRO A 31 -21.72 -4.18 -21.46
C PRO A 31 -21.00 -3.48 -22.61
N GLY A 32 -19.68 -3.66 -22.68
CA GLY A 32 -18.80 -2.99 -23.65
C GLY A 32 -18.15 -1.69 -23.15
N ASP A 33 -18.50 -1.19 -21.96
CA ASP A 33 -17.80 -0.07 -21.34
C ASP A 33 -16.33 -0.43 -21.10
N VAL A 34 -15.42 0.49 -21.46
CA VAL A 34 -13.97 0.25 -21.40
C VAL A 34 -13.35 1.00 -20.23
N PHE A 35 -12.66 0.26 -19.37
CA PHE A 35 -11.95 0.82 -18.22
C PHE A 35 -10.45 0.68 -18.38
N ARG A 36 -9.74 1.67 -17.84
CA ARG A 36 -8.27 1.71 -17.80
C ARG A 36 -7.82 1.95 -16.39
N PHE A 37 -7.01 1.05 -15.86
CA PHE A 37 -6.44 1.18 -14.52
C PHE A 37 -4.93 1.27 -14.59
N VAL A 38 -4.38 2.15 -13.77
CA VAL A 38 -2.95 2.31 -13.59
C VAL A 38 -2.68 2.62 -12.13
N PHE A 39 -1.79 1.85 -11.51
CA PHE A 39 -1.21 2.24 -10.25
C PHE A 39 -0.22 3.38 -10.52
N LYS A 40 -0.46 4.56 -9.95
CA LYS A 40 0.34 5.76 -10.21
C LYS A 40 1.70 5.78 -9.51
N GLY A 41 2.05 4.71 -8.80
CA GLY A 41 3.21 4.68 -7.91
C GLY A 41 2.83 5.10 -6.48
N ALA A 42 3.74 4.85 -5.56
CA ALA A 42 3.64 5.28 -4.18
C ALA A 42 5.03 5.49 -3.58
N THR A 43 5.06 6.05 -2.38
CA THR A 43 6.29 6.15 -1.58
C THR A 43 6.05 5.50 -0.23
N VAL A 44 7.02 4.74 0.26
CA VAL A 44 7.04 4.27 1.65
C VAL A 44 7.90 5.23 2.45
N GLU A 45 7.24 5.97 3.33
CA GLU A 45 7.85 7.04 4.13
C GLU A 45 8.56 6.56 5.38
N TRP A 46 8.21 5.38 5.90
CA TRP A 46 8.80 4.87 7.13
C TRP A 46 9.00 3.37 7.04
N TRP A 47 10.24 2.93 7.26
CA TRP A 47 10.61 1.52 7.21
C TRP A 47 11.90 1.27 8.00
N ASP A 48 12.10 0.04 8.49
CA ASP A 48 13.38 -0.40 9.05
C ASP A 48 13.72 -1.83 8.63
N TRP A 49 15.01 -2.12 8.44
CA TRP A 49 15.49 -3.46 8.03
C TRP A 49 15.75 -4.33 9.25
N GLY A 50 15.08 -5.48 9.33
CA GLY A 50 15.37 -6.50 10.34
C GLY A 50 14.11 -7.20 10.81
N SER A 51 14.28 -8.24 11.64
CA SER A 51 13.14 -8.91 12.25
C SER A 51 12.66 -8.14 13.48
N LYS A 52 11.34 -8.05 13.64
CA LYS A 52 10.73 -7.45 14.83
C LYS A 52 11.24 -8.09 16.12
N ASP A 53 11.31 -9.41 16.15
CA ASP A 53 11.62 -10.20 17.35
C ASP A 53 13.11 -10.15 17.77
N GLN A 54 14.03 -9.75 16.88
CA GLN A 54 15.47 -9.74 17.19
C GLN A 54 16.10 -8.35 17.08
N ALA A 55 15.76 -7.57 16.04
CA ALA A 55 16.40 -6.30 15.76
C ALA A 55 15.59 -5.10 16.27
N HIS A 56 14.26 -5.19 16.31
CA HIS A 56 13.39 -4.03 16.53
C HIS A 56 12.44 -4.17 17.72
N THR A 57 12.75 -5.01 18.70
CA THR A 57 11.89 -5.25 19.88
C THR A 57 11.65 -4.00 20.72
N GLN A 58 12.54 -3.01 20.66
CA GLN A 58 12.45 -1.74 21.37
C GLN A 58 12.09 -0.57 20.45
N THR A 59 11.74 -0.84 19.19
CA THR A 59 11.33 0.22 18.25
C THR A 59 9.92 0.67 18.60
N VAL A 60 9.78 1.98 18.87
CA VAL A 60 8.50 2.62 19.15
C VAL A 60 8.20 3.57 18.00
N VAL A 61 7.01 3.42 17.43
CA VAL A 61 6.48 4.33 16.41
C VAL A 61 5.16 4.91 16.88
N THR A 62 4.97 6.19 16.62
CA THR A 62 3.70 6.89 16.80
C THR A 62 3.08 7.09 15.44
N VAL A 63 1.82 6.67 15.28
CA VAL A 63 1.04 6.85 14.05
C VAL A 63 -0.14 7.77 14.31
N GLU A 64 -0.61 8.45 13.27
CA GLU A 64 -1.86 9.22 13.34
C GLU A 64 -3.03 8.30 13.70
N SER A 65 -3.94 8.78 14.55
CA SER A 65 -5.12 8.02 14.99
C SER A 65 -6.24 8.02 13.95
N ILE A 66 -5.90 7.70 12.71
CA ILE A 66 -6.81 7.58 11.57
C ILE A 66 -6.55 6.26 10.82
N ALA A 67 -7.52 5.81 10.03
CA ALA A 67 -7.30 4.68 9.14
C ALA A 67 -6.17 5.03 8.14
N PHE A 68 -5.18 4.13 8.00
CA PHE A 68 -4.01 4.35 7.12
C PHE A 68 -3.16 5.57 7.50
N GLY A 69 -3.15 5.96 8.78
CA GLY A 69 -2.38 7.10 9.28
C GLY A 69 -0.87 6.95 9.14
N SER A 70 -0.20 8.06 8.84
CA SER A 70 1.25 8.16 8.66
C SER A 70 2.02 8.00 9.98
N VAL A 71 3.31 7.64 9.88
CA VAL A 71 4.21 7.63 11.05
C VAL A 71 4.62 9.06 11.39
N VAL A 72 4.28 9.50 12.60
CA VAL A 72 4.57 10.85 13.11
C VAL A 72 5.88 10.90 13.89
N ASN A 73 6.26 9.80 14.55
CA ASN A 73 7.50 9.71 15.31
C ASN A 73 8.08 8.29 15.23
N PRO A 74 9.36 8.10 14.85
CA PRO A 74 10.28 9.14 14.37
C PRO A 74 9.84 9.66 13.00
N ALA A 75 9.81 10.99 12.86
CA ALA A 75 9.47 11.66 11.62
C ALA A 75 10.58 11.49 10.56
N ASP A 76 10.23 11.73 9.29
CA ASP A 76 11.18 11.85 8.17
C ASP A 76 12.06 10.60 7.95
N ASN A 77 11.59 9.42 8.35
CA ASN A 77 12.33 8.15 8.25
C ASN A 77 13.74 8.17 8.89
N GLY A 78 14.00 9.09 9.83
CA GLY A 78 15.34 9.36 10.34
C GLY A 78 16.31 9.95 9.30
N GLY A 79 15.81 10.74 8.34
CA GLY A 79 16.56 11.35 7.25
C GLY A 79 16.91 10.40 6.10
N ARG A 80 16.37 9.17 6.11
CA ARG A 80 16.60 8.17 5.06
C ARG A 80 15.74 8.47 3.82
N PRO A 81 16.23 8.15 2.61
CA PRO A 81 15.42 8.27 1.40
C PRO A 81 14.12 7.45 1.49
N LEU A 82 13.07 7.99 0.89
CA LEU A 82 11.81 7.28 0.68
C LEU A 82 12.05 6.08 -0.24
N ILE A 83 11.39 4.94 0.03
CA ILE A 83 11.32 3.88 -0.96
C ILE A 83 10.27 4.31 -2.00
N VAL A 84 10.69 4.41 -3.25
CA VAL A 84 9.80 4.74 -4.36
C VAL A 84 9.29 3.44 -4.98
N ILE A 85 7.98 3.28 -4.99
CA ILE A 85 7.29 2.22 -5.73
C ILE A 85 6.87 2.85 -7.07
N PRO A 86 7.44 2.41 -8.20
CA PRO A 86 7.15 3.01 -9.49
C PRO A 86 5.69 2.77 -9.91
N PRO A 87 5.17 3.57 -10.85
CA PRO A 87 3.88 3.29 -11.48
C PRO A 87 3.86 1.92 -12.14
N SER A 88 2.68 1.30 -12.19
CA SER A 88 2.48 0.09 -12.97
C SER A 88 2.30 0.42 -14.46
N ASN A 89 2.35 -0.62 -15.29
CA ASN A 89 1.74 -0.53 -16.61
C ASN A 89 0.23 -0.32 -16.48
N GLN A 90 -0.37 0.28 -17.52
CA GLN A 90 -1.81 0.39 -17.63
C GLN A 90 -2.41 -0.97 -18.02
N ILE A 91 -3.51 -1.34 -17.39
CA ILE A 91 -4.39 -2.42 -17.84
C ILE A 91 -5.66 -1.82 -18.44
N GLU A 92 -6.22 -2.50 -19.45
CA GLU A 92 -7.46 -2.14 -20.12
C GLU A 92 -8.35 -3.38 -20.24
N PHE A 93 -9.64 -3.24 -19.97
CA PHE A 93 -10.62 -4.30 -20.14
C PHE A 93 -12.00 -3.72 -20.43
N ASP A 94 -12.83 -4.50 -21.13
CA ASP A 94 -14.25 -4.24 -21.33
C ASP A 94 -15.09 -4.90 -20.23
N PHE A 95 -16.18 -4.25 -19.83
CA PHE A 95 -17.17 -4.84 -18.95
C PHE A 95 -18.07 -5.80 -19.73
N ALA A 96 -18.11 -7.08 -19.32
CA ALA A 96 -18.84 -8.11 -20.03
C ALA A 96 -20.33 -8.26 -19.62
N GLY A 97 -20.72 -7.78 -18.43
CA GLY A 97 -22.03 -8.06 -17.81
C GLY A 97 -22.02 -9.29 -16.89
#